data_AF-A0A1G9Q231-F1
#
_entry.id   AF-A0A1G9Q231-F1
#
_cell.length_a   1.000
_cell.length_b   1.000
_cell.length_c   1.000
_cell.angle_alpha   90.00
_cell.angle_beta   90.00
_cell.angle_gamma   90.00
#
_symmetry.space_group_name_H-M   'P 1'
#
loop_
_entity.id
_entity.type
_entity.pdbx_description
1 polymer ?
#
loop_
_entity_poly.entity_id
_entity_poly.type
_entity_poly.pdbx_seq_one_letter_code
_entity_poly.pdbx_strand_id
1 'polypeptide(L)'
;MNEEKQGLRRSLKARHMNMIAIGGAIGTGLFVAGGETVSKAGPGGALVAYIFIGVMVYFLMTSLGEMASYLPVSGSFETYANRYVDKSLGFALGWNYWFNWAITVAAELVAGALIMKYWFPDVPAAVWSGMFLAILFILNYLSTRSYGESEFIFAGIKVLTVLVFLAVGTLLILGFGPTPSPGFTNWTIDDAPFVGGFTSMLGIFMVAGFSFQGTEMIGIAAGESEDPEKNVPRAVHSIFWRILIFYLGAFIVIGFLIPYTDPNLLNTEIENISISPFTLVFQRFGFAAAASIMNAVILTAVLSAGNSGLYVSTRMLYAMAETGQAPKCFLTLNKRGVPTNALFATVIFGFAAFLTSLIGEGTAYNWLVNISGMAGFITWIGIAICHYRFRRAFKAQGKDLSVLPYKASLFPFGPILALILCIIVTAGQNYSAFTGSSIDWYGASVAYIGIPVFLAVFIWHKLKHHTQLIPLKEVDLSKHTD
;
A
#
# COMPACT_ATOMS: atom_id res chain seq x y z
N MET A 1 -2.80 -43.82 -1.58
CA MET A 1 -3.33 -42.73 -0.73
C MET A 1 -2.64 -41.47 -1.23
N ASN A 2 -3.32 -40.66 -2.04
CA ASN A 2 -2.73 -39.50 -2.68
C ASN A 2 -2.34 -38.49 -1.60
N GLU A 3 -1.05 -38.22 -1.44
CA GLU A 3 -0.57 -37.05 -0.73
C GLU A 3 -1.04 -35.81 -1.50
N GLU A 4 -2.21 -35.28 -1.13
CA GLU A 4 -2.56 -33.90 -1.48
C GLU A 4 -1.45 -33.02 -0.90
N LYS A 5 -0.61 -32.45 -1.77
CA LYS A 5 0.39 -31.43 -1.38
C LYS A 5 -0.32 -30.40 -0.49
N GLN A 6 0.03 -30.35 0.79
CA GLN A 6 -0.51 -29.38 1.75
C GLN A 6 -0.05 -27.98 1.36
N GLY A 7 -0.86 -27.28 0.57
CA GLY A 7 -0.61 -25.90 0.15
C GLY A 7 -1.77 -24.98 0.49
N LEU A 8 -1.57 -23.68 0.27
CA LEU A 8 -2.62 -22.67 0.43
C LEU A 8 -3.83 -22.95 -0.47
N ARG A 9 -5.04 -22.63 0.01
CA ARG A 9 -6.28 -22.94 -0.69
C ARG A 9 -6.66 -21.84 -1.67
N ARG A 10 -6.70 -22.19 -2.96
CA ARG A 10 -7.22 -21.32 -4.03
C ARG A 10 -8.73 -21.13 -3.89
N SER A 11 -9.12 -20.06 -3.20
CA SER A 11 -10.51 -19.78 -2.81
C SER A 11 -10.93 -18.33 -3.07
N LEU A 12 -10.01 -17.50 -3.57
CA LEU A 12 -10.30 -16.13 -3.97
C LEU A 12 -10.89 -16.11 -5.39
N LYS A 13 -12.14 -15.67 -5.46
CA LYS A 13 -12.88 -15.46 -6.70
C LYS A 13 -12.45 -14.16 -7.39
N ALA A 14 -12.78 -14.02 -8.67
CA ALA A 14 -12.55 -12.79 -9.44
C ALA A 14 -13.05 -11.52 -8.73
N ARG A 15 -14.21 -11.58 -8.06
CA ARG A 15 -14.75 -10.46 -7.29
C ARG A 15 -13.88 -10.07 -6.10
N HIS A 16 -13.30 -11.06 -5.40
CA HIS A 16 -12.41 -10.80 -4.27
C HIS A 16 -11.10 -10.20 -4.78
N MET A 17 -10.53 -10.76 -5.86
CA MET A 17 -9.32 -10.23 -6.48
C MET A 17 -9.46 -8.76 -6.91
N ASN A 18 -10.59 -8.42 -7.54
CA ASN A 18 -10.88 -7.03 -7.90
C ASN A 18 -11.01 -6.15 -6.65
N MET A 19 -11.82 -6.55 -5.65
CA MET A 19 -12.00 -5.72 -4.46
C MET A 19 -10.74 -5.60 -3.60
N ILE A 20 -9.87 -6.60 -3.55
CA ILE A 20 -8.55 -6.52 -2.92
C ILE A 20 -7.68 -5.48 -3.64
N ALA A 21 -7.65 -5.53 -4.97
CA ALA A 21 -6.90 -4.56 -5.77
C ALA A 21 -7.39 -3.12 -5.54
N ILE A 22 -8.71 -2.94 -5.42
CA ILE A 22 -9.34 -1.63 -5.21
C ILE A 22 -9.16 -1.18 -3.76
N GLY A 23 -9.39 -2.07 -2.81
CA GLY A 23 -9.29 -1.83 -1.38
C GLY A 23 -7.86 -1.50 -0.95
N GLY A 24 -6.87 -2.13 -1.59
CA GLY A 24 -5.46 -1.80 -1.44
C GLY A 24 -5.08 -0.46 -2.10
N ALA A 25 -5.76 -0.04 -3.17
CA ALA A 25 -5.49 1.26 -3.80
C ALA A 25 -6.19 2.43 -3.08
N ILE A 26 -7.31 2.18 -2.40
CA ILE A 26 -8.12 3.19 -1.71
C ILE A 26 -8.00 2.94 -0.20
N GLY A 27 -7.19 3.76 0.46
CA GLY A 27 -6.94 3.64 1.90
C GLY A 27 -7.04 4.97 2.63
N THR A 28 -6.41 4.99 3.81
CA THR A 28 -6.24 6.19 4.65
C THR A 28 -5.60 7.34 3.88
N GLY A 29 -4.72 7.05 2.92
CA GLY A 29 -4.08 8.06 2.07
C GLY A 29 -5.05 8.98 1.34
N LEU A 30 -6.14 8.45 0.74
CA LEU A 30 -7.13 9.29 0.05
C LEU A 30 -7.98 10.12 1.02
N PHE A 31 -8.47 9.48 2.08
CA PHE A 31 -9.45 10.11 2.97
C PHE A 31 -8.81 11.02 4.02
N VAL A 32 -7.59 10.73 4.47
CA VAL A 32 -6.91 11.44 5.56
C VAL A 32 -5.79 12.30 4.99
N ALA A 33 -4.83 11.70 4.27
CA ALA A 33 -3.65 12.42 3.77
C ALA A 33 -3.95 13.33 2.55
N GLY A 34 -5.15 13.20 1.95
CA GLY A 34 -5.59 14.07 0.86
C GLY A 34 -5.63 15.55 1.26
N GLY A 35 -5.96 15.86 2.52
CA GLY A 35 -6.00 17.25 3.00
C GLY A 35 -4.62 17.88 3.08
N GLU A 36 -3.66 17.14 3.66
CA GLU A 36 -2.25 17.50 3.71
C GLU A 36 -1.66 17.73 2.32
N THR A 37 -2.01 16.86 1.36
CA THR A 37 -1.53 16.95 -0.01
C THR A 37 -1.95 18.28 -0.65
N VAL A 38 -3.23 18.64 -0.53
CA VAL A 38 -3.76 19.86 -1.13
C VAL A 38 -3.25 21.10 -0.40
N SER A 39 -3.14 21.09 0.93
CA SER A 39 -2.63 22.25 1.68
C SER A 39 -1.16 22.53 1.41
N LYS A 40 -0.31 21.50 1.25
CA LYS A 40 1.13 21.66 1.00
C LYS A 40 1.48 22.02 -0.44
N ALA A 41 0.84 21.37 -1.43
CA ALA A 41 1.23 21.51 -2.84
C ALA A 41 0.22 22.30 -3.69
N GLY A 42 -0.93 22.67 -3.11
CA GLY A 42 -2.04 23.27 -3.84
C GLY A 42 -2.81 22.26 -4.71
N PRO A 43 -3.92 22.69 -5.32
CA PRO A 43 -4.79 21.81 -6.11
C PRO A 43 -4.11 21.26 -7.37
N GLY A 44 -3.31 22.07 -8.06
CA GLY A 44 -2.57 21.64 -9.24
C GLY A 44 -1.39 20.75 -8.90
N GLY A 45 -0.63 21.11 -7.86
CA GLY A 45 0.48 20.29 -7.37
C GLY A 45 0.03 18.89 -6.93
N ALA A 46 -1.08 18.81 -6.19
CA ALA A 46 -1.69 17.54 -5.79
C ALA A 46 -2.05 16.65 -7.00
N LEU A 47 -2.69 17.21 -8.02
CA LEU A 47 -3.07 16.44 -9.21
C LEU A 47 -1.87 15.95 -10.00
N VAL A 48 -0.90 16.82 -10.25
CA VAL A 48 0.30 16.45 -11.01
C VAL A 48 1.07 15.36 -10.27
N ALA A 49 1.24 15.48 -8.95
CA ALA A 49 1.89 14.47 -8.14
C ALA A 49 1.20 13.11 -8.20
N TYR A 50 -0.12 13.05 -8.01
CA TYR A 50 -0.86 11.79 -8.07
C TYR A 50 -0.94 11.20 -9.49
N ILE A 51 -0.86 12.03 -10.54
CA ILE A 51 -0.69 11.55 -11.92
C ILE A 51 0.68 10.87 -12.08
N PHE A 52 1.76 11.53 -11.66
CA PHE A 52 3.13 10.99 -11.78
C PHE A 52 3.28 9.67 -11.01
N ILE A 53 2.84 9.64 -9.76
CA ILE A 53 2.87 8.43 -8.94
C ILE A 53 1.90 7.38 -9.47
N GLY A 54 0.71 7.76 -9.95
CA GLY A 54 -0.24 6.84 -10.57
C GLY A 54 0.34 6.15 -11.82
N VAL A 55 1.10 6.87 -12.64
CA VAL A 55 1.83 6.30 -13.79
C VAL A 55 2.93 5.34 -13.33
N MET A 56 3.69 5.70 -12.29
CA MET A 56 4.68 4.80 -11.70
C MET A 56 4.05 3.49 -11.22
N VAL A 57 2.98 3.58 -10.43
CA VAL A 57 2.24 2.43 -9.89
C VAL A 57 1.63 1.60 -11.01
N TYR A 58 1.10 2.23 -12.07
CA TYR A 58 0.61 1.51 -13.24
C TYR A 58 1.69 0.62 -13.87
N PHE A 59 2.89 1.15 -14.09
CA PHE A 59 3.98 0.34 -14.63
C PHE A 59 4.40 -0.77 -13.67
N LEU A 60 4.44 -0.52 -12.36
CA LEU A 60 4.73 -1.55 -11.36
C LEU A 60 3.66 -2.66 -11.34
N MET A 61 2.38 -2.31 -11.37
CA MET A 61 1.28 -3.28 -11.31
C MET A 61 1.17 -4.10 -12.59
N THR A 62 1.45 -3.50 -13.75
CA THR A 62 1.52 -4.25 -15.01
C THR A 62 2.73 -5.19 -15.04
N SER A 63 3.90 -4.74 -14.56
CA SER A 63 5.08 -5.58 -14.36
C SER A 63 4.80 -6.76 -13.41
N LEU A 64 4.19 -6.48 -12.26
CA LEU A 64 3.81 -7.51 -11.29
C LEU A 64 2.77 -8.46 -11.87
N GLY A 65 1.76 -7.93 -12.58
CA GLY A 65 0.70 -8.70 -13.21
C GLY A 65 1.20 -9.72 -14.22
N GLU A 66 2.22 -9.37 -15.00
CA GLU A 66 2.85 -10.29 -15.97
C GLU A 66 3.55 -11.45 -15.25
N MET A 67 4.30 -11.17 -14.18
CA MET A 67 4.95 -12.23 -13.40
C MET A 67 3.93 -13.07 -12.61
N ALA A 68 2.94 -12.44 -11.99
CA ALA A 68 1.95 -13.10 -11.13
C ALA A 68 0.89 -13.89 -11.91
N SER A 69 0.59 -13.52 -13.15
CA SER A 69 -0.22 -14.36 -14.04
C SER A 69 0.59 -15.55 -14.59
N TYR A 70 1.90 -15.39 -14.81
CA TYR A 70 2.76 -16.48 -15.31
C TYR A 70 3.11 -17.52 -14.23
N LEU A 71 3.48 -17.05 -13.04
CA LEU A 71 3.84 -17.85 -11.87
C LEU A 71 3.03 -17.36 -10.64
N PRO A 72 1.78 -17.86 -10.48
CA PRO A 72 0.90 -17.45 -9.39
C PRO A 72 1.29 -18.15 -8.08
N VAL A 73 2.09 -17.46 -7.26
CA VAL A 73 2.60 -17.94 -5.97
C VAL A 73 2.43 -16.87 -4.90
N SER A 74 2.19 -17.30 -3.65
CA SER A 74 1.92 -16.37 -2.54
C SER A 74 3.15 -15.61 -2.06
N GLY A 75 4.37 -16.09 -2.33
CA GLY A 75 5.60 -15.30 -2.07
C GLY A 75 5.80 -14.15 -3.06
N SER A 76 5.09 -14.17 -4.20
CA SER A 76 5.11 -13.11 -5.21
C SER A 76 6.53 -12.62 -5.52
N PHE A 77 6.82 -11.34 -5.27
CA PHE A 77 8.11 -10.71 -5.54
C PHE A 77 9.28 -11.21 -4.67
N GLU A 78 9.06 -11.81 -3.50
CA GLU A 78 10.14 -12.56 -2.81
C GLU A 78 10.59 -13.72 -3.70
N THR A 79 9.62 -14.51 -4.17
CA THR A 79 9.89 -15.70 -4.96
C THR A 79 10.44 -15.32 -6.33
N TYR A 80 9.94 -14.23 -6.93
CA TYR A 80 10.48 -13.72 -8.20
C TYR A 80 11.91 -13.22 -8.03
N ALA A 81 12.26 -12.55 -6.93
CA ALA A 81 13.63 -12.13 -6.68
C ALA A 81 14.55 -13.34 -6.46
N ASN A 82 14.09 -14.33 -5.70
CA ASN A 82 14.81 -15.57 -5.44
C ASN A 82 15.11 -16.36 -6.72
N ARG A 83 14.12 -16.50 -7.63
CA ARG A 83 14.26 -17.26 -8.89
C ARG A 83 14.91 -16.47 -10.02
N TYR A 84 14.60 -15.18 -10.14
CA TYR A 84 14.97 -14.39 -11.31
C TYR A 84 16.18 -13.51 -11.09
N VAL A 85 16.58 -13.22 -9.86
CA VAL A 85 17.63 -12.24 -9.53
C VAL A 85 18.75 -12.86 -8.69
N ASP A 86 18.53 -13.01 -7.40
CA ASP A 86 19.51 -13.46 -6.42
C ASP A 86 18.75 -13.89 -5.15
N LYS A 87 19.21 -14.98 -4.52
CA LYS A 87 18.56 -15.52 -3.33
C LYS A 87 18.55 -14.54 -2.14
N SER A 88 19.61 -13.74 -1.98
CA SER A 88 19.67 -12.75 -0.90
C SER A 88 18.75 -11.57 -1.15
N LEU A 89 18.51 -11.20 -2.42
CA LEU A 89 17.51 -10.18 -2.74
C LEU A 89 16.10 -10.67 -2.39
N GLY A 90 15.78 -11.94 -2.70
CA GLY A 90 14.54 -12.58 -2.26
C GLY A 90 14.38 -12.53 -0.74
N PHE A 91 15.39 -12.98 -0.01
CA PHE A 91 15.41 -12.95 1.46
C PHE A 91 15.17 -11.55 2.02
N ALA A 92 15.93 -10.56 1.54
CA ALA A 92 15.81 -9.18 2.01
C ALA A 92 14.44 -8.58 1.70
N LEU A 93 13.91 -8.79 0.48
CA LEU A 93 12.58 -8.30 0.10
C LEU A 93 11.46 -8.97 0.90
N GLY A 94 11.54 -10.27 1.15
CA GLY A 94 10.56 -11.00 1.94
C GLY A 94 10.47 -10.50 3.38
N TRP A 95 11.62 -10.37 4.06
CA TRP A 95 11.67 -9.83 5.42
C TRP A 95 11.29 -8.35 5.49
N ASN A 96 11.74 -7.54 4.53
CA ASN A 96 11.36 -6.13 4.40
C ASN A 96 9.84 -5.97 4.29
N TYR A 97 9.21 -6.77 3.44
CA TYR A 97 7.77 -6.68 3.20
C TYR A 97 6.94 -7.24 4.36
N TRP A 98 7.38 -8.35 4.97
CA TRP A 98 6.74 -8.85 6.19
C TRP A 98 6.81 -7.82 7.32
N PHE A 99 7.99 -7.22 7.54
CA PHE A 99 8.19 -6.19 8.56
C PHE A 99 7.29 -4.98 8.30
N ASN A 100 7.25 -4.49 7.05
CA ASN A 100 6.37 -3.38 6.65
C ASN A 100 4.93 -3.64 7.09
N TRP A 101 4.32 -4.72 6.61
CA TRP A 101 2.92 -4.99 6.90
C TRP A 101 2.65 -5.36 8.36
N ALA A 102 3.63 -5.94 9.07
CA ALA A 102 3.50 -6.20 10.50
C ALA A 102 3.50 -4.91 11.34
N ILE A 103 4.30 -3.90 10.95
CA ILE A 103 4.26 -2.55 11.55
C ILE A 103 3.01 -1.80 11.13
N THR A 104 2.58 -1.90 9.87
CA THR A 104 1.32 -1.29 9.41
C THR A 104 0.14 -1.76 10.25
N VAL A 105 0.08 -3.04 10.65
CA VAL A 105 -0.97 -3.50 11.58
C VAL A 105 -0.98 -2.69 12.87
N ALA A 106 0.19 -2.45 13.49
CA ALA A 106 0.28 -1.59 14.67
C ALA A 106 -0.22 -0.18 14.37
N ALA A 107 0.14 0.36 13.20
CA ALA A 107 -0.25 1.71 12.82
C ALA A 107 -1.75 1.89 12.62
N GLU A 108 -2.40 0.91 12.00
CA GLU A 108 -3.85 0.90 11.84
C GLU A 108 -4.57 0.73 13.19
N LEU A 109 -3.99 0.00 14.15
CA LEU A 109 -4.56 -0.09 15.51
C LEU A 109 -4.52 1.25 16.24
N VAL A 110 -3.45 2.03 16.08
CA VAL A 110 -3.33 3.39 16.64
C VAL A 110 -4.33 4.32 15.95
N ALA A 111 -4.34 4.33 14.61
CA ALA A 111 -5.24 5.18 13.83
C ALA A 111 -6.72 4.89 14.14
N GLY A 112 -7.09 3.61 14.20
CA GLY A 112 -8.45 3.19 14.54
C GLY A 112 -8.87 3.66 15.93
N ALA A 113 -7.98 3.55 16.92
CA ALA A 113 -8.25 4.03 18.27
C ALA A 113 -8.39 5.55 18.35
N LEU A 114 -7.60 6.31 17.58
CA LEU A 114 -7.73 7.77 17.49
C LEU A 114 -9.07 8.17 16.86
N ILE A 115 -9.51 7.48 15.81
CA ILE A 115 -10.82 7.72 15.20
C ILE A 115 -11.95 7.44 16.20
N MET A 116 -11.82 6.39 17.03
CA MET A 116 -12.84 6.07 18.03
C MET A 116 -13.00 7.14 19.11
N LYS A 117 -11.98 7.97 19.38
CA LYS A 117 -12.11 9.12 20.29
C LYS A 117 -13.14 10.15 19.81
N TYR A 118 -13.49 10.17 18.53
CA TYR A 118 -14.55 11.03 18.02
C TYR A 118 -15.91 10.73 18.67
N TRP A 119 -16.25 9.46 18.88
CA TRP A 119 -17.51 9.08 19.54
C TRP A 119 -17.34 8.80 21.03
N PHE A 120 -16.17 8.28 21.43
CA PHE A 120 -15.91 7.80 22.78
C PHE A 120 -14.56 8.35 23.29
N PRO A 121 -14.47 9.65 23.58
CA PRO A 121 -13.20 10.31 23.95
C PRO A 121 -12.60 9.80 25.25
N ASP A 122 -13.42 9.34 26.19
CA ASP A 122 -12.99 8.88 27.51
C ASP A 122 -12.51 7.42 27.55
N VAL A 123 -12.71 6.66 26.46
CA VAL A 123 -12.30 5.25 26.40
C VAL A 123 -10.82 5.17 26.01
N PRO A 124 -9.98 4.46 26.79
CA PRO A 124 -8.56 4.33 26.49
C PRO A 124 -8.30 3.69 25.11
N ALA A 125 -7.35 4.25 24.36
CA ALA A 125 -6.98 3.77 23.03
C ALA A 125 -6.64 2.27 23.01
N ALA A 126 -5.99 1.77 24.07
CA ALA A 126 -5.63 0.36 24.21
C ALA A 126 -6.83 -0.60 24.17
N VAL A 127 -8.01 -0.18 24.64
CA VAL A 127 -9.23 -0.99 24.59
C VAL A 127 -9.68 -1.18 23.14
N TRP A 128 -9.73 -0.09 22.37
CA TRP A 128 -10.09 -0.11 20.96
C TRP A 128 -9.09 -0.90 20.14
N SER A 129 -7.79 -0.65 20.33
CA SER A 129 -6.71 -1.37 19.63
C SER A 129 -6.74 -2.87 19.93
N GLY A 130 -6.95 -3.28 21.19
CA GLY A 130 -7.09 -4.70 21.56
C GLY A 130 -8.31 -5.36 20.92
N MET A 131 -9.45 -4.67 20.90
CA MET A 131 -10.67 -5.15 20.26
C MET A 131 -10.49 -5.30 18.74
N PHE A 132 -9.91 -4.31 18.07
CA PHE A 132 -9.64 -4.37 16.63
C PHE A 132 -8.66 -5.49 16.29
N LEU A 133 -7.57 -5.63 17.04
CA LEU A 133 -6.62 -6.72 16.84
C LEU A 133 -7.29 -8.10 16.96
N ALA A 134 -8.17 -8.28 17.96
CA ALA A 134 -8.93 -9.52 18.12
C ALA A 134 -9.85 -9.80 16.92
N ILE A 135 -10.58 -8.78 16.44
CA ILE A 135 -11.43 -8.91 15.25
C ILE A 135 -10.58 -9.30 14.03
N LEU A 136 -9.49 -8.59 13.77
CA LEU A 136 -8.62 -8.82 12.62
C LEU A 136 -7.95 -10.21 12.68
N PHE A 137 -7.53 -10.65 13.87
CA PHE A 137 -7.02 -11.99 14.10
C PHE A 137 -8.07 -13.06 13.79
N ILE A 138 -9.29 -12.91 14.30
CA ILE A 138 -10.38 -13.87 14.05
C ILE A 138 -10.68 -13.97 12.55
N LEU A 139 -10.81 -12.83 11.85
CA LEU A 139 -11.07 -12.82 10.41
C LEU A 139 -10.01 -13.58 9.62
N ASN A 140 -8.73 -13.40 9.97
CA ASN A 140 -7.60 -14.06 9.31
C ASN A 140 -7.41 -15.53 9.73
N TYR A 141 -7.76 -15.88 10.97
CA TYR A 141 -7.67 -17.24 11.49
C TYR A 141 -8.77 -18.15 10.92
N LEU A 142 -9.98 -17.59 10.67
CA LEU A 142 -11.13 -18.35 10.22
C LEU A 142 -10.94 -18.93 8.82
N SER A 143 -10.70 -18.12 7.79
CA SER A 143 -10.35 -18.62 6.45
C SER A 143 -9.92 -17.49 5.53
N THR A 144 -9.21 -17.83 4.46
CA THR A 144 -8.89 -16.94 3.32
C THR A 144 -10.15 -16.41 2.64
N ARG A 145 -11.23 -17.19 2.63
CA ARG A 145 -12.55 -16.73 2.17
C ARG A 145 -13.14 -15.67 3.11
N SER A 146 -13.04 -15.85 4.42
CA SER A 146 -13.50 -14.86 5.42
C SER A 146 -12.78 -13.52 5.23
N TYR A 147 -11.46 -13.57 4.97
CA TYR A 147 -10.69 -12.40 4.58
C TYR A 147 -11.26 -11.75 3.30
N GLY A 148 -11.41 -12.53 2.21
CA GLY A 148 -11.88 -12.02 0.92
C GLY A 148 -13.30 -11.43 0.94
N GLU A 149 -14.21 -12.00 1.72
CA GLU A 149 -15.58 -11.46 1.90
C GLU A 149 -15.57 -10.18 2.74
N SER A 150 -14.76 -10.13 3.80
CA SER A 150 -14.63 -8.92 4.64
C SER A 150 -14.06 -7.76 3.82
N GLU A 151 -13.02 -8.04 3.02
CA GLU A 151 -12.41 -7.03 2.16
C GLU A 151 -13.34 -6.59 1.03
N PHE A 152 -14.17 -7.49 0.50
CA PHE A 152 -15.22 -7.13 -0.45
C PHE A 152 -16.19 -6.09 0.14
N ILE A 153 -16.59 -6.26 1.41
CA ILE A 153 -17.47 -5.32 2.10
C ILE A 153 -16.75 -4.01 2.40
N PHE A 154 -15.57 -4.06 3.03
CA PHE A 154 -14.83 -2.85 3.40
C PHE A 154 -14.45 -2.00 2.19
N ALA A 155 -13.94 -2.62 1.13
CA ALA A 155 -13.65 -1.91 -0.11
C ALA A 155 -14.91 -1.42 -0.83
N GLY A 156 -16.04 -2.13 -0.68
CA GLY A 156 -17.34 -1.68 -1.19
C GLY A 156 -17.80 -0.36 -0.55
N ILE A 157 -17.68 -0.23 0.77
CA ILE A 157 -17.99 1.00 1.51
C ILE A 157 -17.12 2.15 0.99
N LYS A 158 -15.79 1.93 0.90
CA LYS A 158 -14.84 2.93 0.40
C LYS A 158 -15.21 3.44 -1.00
N VAL A 159 -15.44 2.51 -1.93
CA VAL A 159 -15.79 2.85 -3.33
C VAL A 159 -17.11 3.62 -3.39
N LEU A 160 -18.13 3.17 -2.67
CA LEU A 160 -19.43 3.85 -2.65
C LEU A 160 -19.29 5.28 -2.12
N THR A 161 -18.55 5.48 -1.03
CA THR A 161 -18.31 6.81 -0.48
C THR A 161 -17.62 7.73 -1.47
N VAL A 162 -16.59 7.25 -2.20
CA VAL A 162 -15.94 8.06 -3.24
C VAL A 162 -16.90 8.40 -4.38
N LEU A 163 -17.72 7.45 -4.84
CA LEU A 163 -18.70 7.73 -5.90
C LEU A 163 -19.72 8.79 -5.48
N VAL A 164 -20.25 8.69 -4.25
CA VAL A 164 -21.16 9.69 -3.68
C VAL A 164 -20.46 11.04 -3.56
N PHE A 165 -19.22 11.05 -3.07
CA PHE A 165 -18.40 12.26 -2.97
C PHE A 165 -18.20 12.94 -4.32
N LEU A 166 -17.86 12.19 -5.37
CA LEU A 166 -17.68 12.75 -6.72
C LEU A 166 -18.98 13.33 -7.27
N ALA A 167 -20.11 12.64 -7.09
CA ALA A 167 -21.42 13.11 -7.53
C ALA A 167 -21.83 14.40 -6.79
N VAL A 168 -21.79 14.39 -5.45
CA VAL A 168 -22.11 15.56 -4.62
C VAL A 168 -21.16 16.72 -4.90
N GLY A 169 -19.86 16.44 -4.99
CA GLY A 169 -18.83 17.42 -5.29
C GLY A 169 -19.05 18.10 -6.63
N THR A 170 -19.37 17.33 -7.67
CA THR A 170 -19.67 17.88 -8.99
C THR A 170 -20.93 18.74 -8.97
N LEU A 171 -21.99 18.33 -8.25
CA LEU A 171 -23.19 19.16 -8.08
C LEU A 171 -22.89 20.50 -7.39
N LEU A 172 -22.05 20.48 -6.35
CA LEU A 172 -21.61 21.69 -5.65
C LEU A 172 -20.80 22.61 -6.57
N ILE A 173 -19.90 22.06 -7.39
CA ILE A 173 -19.10 22.82 -8.35
C ILE A 173 -19.99 23.49 -9.40
N LEU A 174 -21.03 22.79 -9.87
CA LEU A 174 -22.02 23.32 -10.81
C LEU A 174 -22.99 24.34 -10.17
N GLY A 175 -22.92 24.57 -8.86
CA GLY A 175 -23.72 25.57 -8.16
C GLY A 175 -25.08 25.07 -7.65
N PHE A 176 -25.35 23.77 -7.67
CA PHE A 176 -26.58 23.17 -7.12
C PHE A 176 -26.54 22.99 -5.59
N GLY A 177 -25.57 23.63 -4.92
CA GLY A 177 -25.37 23.56 -3.48
C GLY A 177 -26.10 24.66 -2.70
N PRO A 178 -26.17 24.52 -1.36
CA PRO A 178 -26.71 25.58 -0.49
C PRO A 178 -25.83 26.84 -0.47
N THR A 179 -24.53 26.70 -0.77
CA THR A 179 -23.60 27.82 -0.94
C THR A 179 -23.22 27.97 -2.41
N PRO A 180 -22.99 29.21 -2.91
CA PRO A 180 -22.44 29.43 -4.24
C PRO A 180 -21.14 28.65 -4.46
N SER A 181 -20.95 28.17 -5.68
CA SER A 181 -19.70 27.54 -6.11
C SER A 181 -18.57 28.56 -6.10
N PRO A 182 -17.39 28.26 -5.54
CA PRO A 182 -16.22 29.16 -5.62
C PRO A 182 -15.72 29.37 -7.05
N GLY A 183 -16.17 28.55 -8.02
CA GLY A 183 -15.60 28.55 -9.36
C GLY A 183 -14.10 28.29 -9.32
N PHE A 184 -13.33 29.04 -10.11
CA PHE A 184 -11.88 28.88 -10.20
C PHE A 184 -11.08 29.62 -9.12
N THR A 185 -11.72 30.32 -8.18
CA THR A 185 -11.01 31.13 -7.18
C THR A 185 -9.99 30.32 -6.38
N ASN A 186 -10.33 29.09 -5.97
CA ASN A 186 -9.43 28.22 -5.22
C ASN A 186 -8.21 27.73 -6.01
N TRP A 187 -8.24 27.85 -7.34
CA TRP A 187 -7.12 27.49 -8.23
C TRP A 187 -6.19 28.65 -8.55
N THR A 188 -6.59 29.87 -8.23
CA THR A 188 -5.85 31.11 -8.54
C THR A 188 -5.54 31.95 -7.30
N ILE A 189 -5.95 31.48 -6.13
CA ILE A 189 -5.70 32.17 -4.86
C ILE A 189 -4.22 32.02 -4.46
N ASP A 190 -3.59 33.13 -4.09
CA ASP A 190 -2.22 33.18 -3.59
C ASP A 190 -1.22 32.39 -4.48
N ASP A 191 -0.55 31.36 -3.93
CA ASP A 191 0.44 30.55 -4.65
C ASP A 191 -0.18 29.38 -5.45
N ALA A 192 -1.51 29.28 -5.48
CA ALA A 192 -2.20 28.27 -6.28
C ALA A 192 -1.97 28.52 -7.79
N PRO A 193 -1.93 27.47 -8.62
CA PRO A 193 -2.27 26.09 -8.30
C PRO A 193 -1.09 25.22 -7.81
N PHE A 194 0.13 25.76 -7.77
CA PHE A 194 1.36 25.03 -7.42
C PHE A 194 2.06 25.65 -6.21
N VAL A 195 1.51 25.39 -5.02
CA VAL A 195 1.98 25.97 -3.76
C VAL A 195 3.36 25.40 -3.42
N GLY A 196 4.31 26.28 -3.14
CA GLY A 196 5.69 25.91 -2.82
C GLY A 196 6.44 25.17 -3.94
N GLY A 197 5.95 25.26 -5.19
CA GLY A 197 6.63 24.81 -6.40
C GLY A 197 6.98 23.31 -6.47
N PHE A 198 8.03 23.00 -7.24
CA PHE A 198 8.44 21.61 -7.49
C PHE A 198 8.90 20.88 -6.22
N THR A 199 9.51 21.58 -5.26
CA THR A 199 10.01 20.99 -4.02
C THR A 199 8.87 20.49 -3.13
N SER A 200 7.80 21.29 -2.98
CA SER A 200 6.62 20.87 -2.22
C SER A 200 5.89 19.72 -2.92
N MET A 201 5.90 19.72 -4.25
CA MET A 201 5.38 18.61 -5.05
C MET A 201 6.20 17.31 -4.83
N LEU A 202 7.53 17.38 -4.73
CA LEU A 202 8.35 16.22 -4.36
C LEU A 202 8.03 15.70 -2.95
N GLY A 203 7.78 16.60 -2.00
CA GLY A 203 7.39 16.21 -0.63
C GLY A 203 6.12 15.37 -0.59
N ILE A 204 5.12 15.69 -1.41
CA ILE A 204 3.87 14.93 -1.47
C ILE A 204 3.97 13.65 -2.31
N PHE A 205 5.04 13.42 -3.08
CA PHE A 205 5.23 12.16 -3.81
C PHE A 205 5.30 10.96 -2.85
N MET A 206 5.90 11.14 -1.68
CA MET A 206 5.94 10.11 -0.65
C MET A 206 4.55 9.77 -0.14
N VAL A 207 3.76 10.80 0.20
CA VAL A 207 2.37 10.66 0.65
C VAL A 207 1.53 9.97 -0.42
N ALA A 208 1.66 10.40 -1.68
CA ALA A 208 0.97 9.79 -2.81
C ALA A 208 1.38 8.33 -3.03
N GLY A 209 2.66 7.99 -2.91
CA GLY A 209 3.11 6.61 -3.03
C GLY A 209 2.62 5.74 -1.89
N PHE A 210 2.62 6.26 -0.65
CA PHE A 210 1.99 5.58 0.49
C PHE A 210 0.50 5.31 0.24
N SER A 211 -0.25 6.28 -0.32
CA SER A 211 -1.66 6.10 -0.67
C SER A 211 -1.92 4.94 -1.65
N PHE A 212 -0.94 4.56 -2.47
CA PHE A 212 -1.04 3.46 -3.42
C PHE A 212 -0.37 2.16 -2.97
N GLN A 213 0.33 2.16 -1.81
CA GLN A 213 0.82 0.92 -1.22
C GLN A 213 -0.35 0.00 -0.90
N GLY A 214 -0.15 -1.30 -1.15
CA GLY A 214 -1.23 -2.28 -1.05
C GLY A 214 -1.80 -2.70 -2.39
N THR A 215 -1.54 -1.94 -3.46
CA THR A 215 -1.86 -2.40 -4.82
C THR A 215 -1.09 -3.66 -5.20
N GLU A 216 0.14 -3.83 -4.69
CA GLU A 216 0.96 -5.02 -4.95
C GLU A 216 0.46 -6.30 -4.26
N MET A 217 -0.51 -6.20 -3.33
CA MET A 217 -1.11 -7.35 -2.65
C MET A 217 -1.79 -8.32 -3.63
N ILE A 218 -2.19 -7.83 -4.82
CA ILE A 218 -2.70 -8.68 -5.91
C ILE A 218 -1.70 -9.77 -6.30
N GLY A 219 -0.40 -9.51 -6.19
CA GLY A 219 0.65 -10.47 -6.51
C GLY A 219 0.69 -11.64 -5.53
N ILE A 220 0.41 -11.39 -4.26
CA ILE A 220 0.35 -12.42 -3.20
C ILE A 220 -0.98 -13.16 -3.25
N ALA A 221 -2.07 -12.41 -3.46
CA ALA A 221 -3.40 -12.98 -3.64
C ALA A 221 -3.50 -13.86 -4.90
N ALA A 222 -2.64 -13.66 -5.90
CA ALA A 222 -2.56 -14.51 -7.09
C ALA A 222 -2.34 -16.00 -6.74
N GLY A 223 -1.54 -16.29 -5.71
CA GLY A 223 -1.31 -17.67 -5.25
C GLY A 223 -2.56 -18.38 -4.73
N GLU A 224 -3.54 -17.63 -4.23
CA GLU A 224 -4.81 -18.13 -3.68
C GLU A 224 -6.04 -17.83 -4.58
N SER A 225 -5.82 -17.35 -5.81
CA SER A 225 -6.86 -17.12 -6.81
C SER A 225 -7.29 -18.43 -7.50
N GLU A 226 -8.59 -18.59 -7.77
CA GLU A 226 -9.14 -19.76 -8.49
C GLU A 226 -8.66 -19.84 -9.95
N ASP A 227 -8.59 -18.70 -10.65
CA ASP A 227 -8.11 -18.59 -12.05
C ASP A 227 -7.14 -17.39 -12.15
N PRO A 228 -5.89 -17.51 -11.68
CA PRO A 228 -4.95 -16.39 -11.63
C PRO A 228 -4.58 -15.86 -13.02
N GLU A 229 -4.49 -16.73 -14.03
CA GLU A 229 -4.14 -16.35 -15.40
C GLU A 229 -5.16 -15.35 -16.00
N LYS A 230 -6.43 -15.40 -15.58
CA LYS A 230 -7.47 -14.44 -16.00
C LYS A 230 -7.78 -13.37 -14.95
N ASN A 231 -7.78 -13.72 -13.66
CA ASN A 231 -8.20 -12.81 -12.60
C ASN A 231 -7.15 -11.74 -12.29
N VAL A 232 -5.86 -12.09 -12.32
CA VAL A 232 -4.78 -11.12 -12.06
C VAL A 232 -4.76 -10.02 -13.13
N PRO A 233 -4.77 -10.31 -14.45
CA PRO A 233 -4.76 -9.26 -15.47
C PRO A 233 -5.99 -8.34 -15.40
N ARG A 234 -7.17 -8.90 -15.10
CA ARG A 234 -8.40 -8.11 -14.90
C ARG A 234 -8.27 -7.16 -13.71
N ALA A 235 -7.73 -7.63 -12.60
CA ALA A 235 -7.50 -6.81 -11.40
C ALA A 235 -6.50 -5.68 -11.71
N VAL A 236 -5.37 -5.98 -12.35
CA VAL A 236 -4.35 -4.98 -12.76
C VAL A 236 -4.95 -3.88 -13.65
N HIS A 237 -5.71 -4.25 -14.68
CA HIS A 237 -6.38 -3.26 -15.54
C HIS A 237 -7.38 -2.39 -14.79
N SER A 238 -8.07 -2.97 -13.78
CA SER A 238 -9.04 -2.23 -12.99
C SER A 238 -8.39 -1.17 -12.10
N ILE A 239 -7.16 -1.39 -11.62
CA ILE A 239 -6.43 -0.45 -10.77
C ILE A 239 -6.22 0.89 -11.50
N PHE A 240 -5.76 0.86 -12.76
CA PHE A 240 -5.41 2.08 -13.50
C PHE A 240 -6.57 3.08 -13.63
N TRP A 241 -7.69 2.62 -14.18
CA TRP A 241 -8.86 3.47 -14.39
C TRP A 241 -9.44 3.99 -13.09
N ARG A 242 -9.33 3.21 -12.02
CA ARG A 242 -9.85 3.58 -10.70
C ARG A 242 -8.94 4.55 -9.97
N ILE A 243 -7.62 4.43 -10.09
CA ILE A 243 -6.68 5.45 -9.61
C ILE A 243 -7.00 6.79 -10.26
N LEU A 244 -7.17 6.82 -11.59
CA LEU A 244 -7.52 8.05 -12.31
C LEU A 244 -8.85 8.64 -11.83
N ILE A 245 -9.91 7.84 -11.78
CA ILE A 245 -11.25 8.36 -11.44
C ILE A 245 -11.34 8.77 -9.97
N PHE A 246 -10.87 7.94 -9.04
CA PHE A 246 -11.08 8.15 -7.61
C PHE A 246 -10.13 9.19 -7.03
N TYR A 247 -8.83 9.12 -7.33
CA TYR A 247 -7.89 10.09 -6.77
C TYR A 247 -7.95 11.42 -7.51
N LEU A 248 -7.83 11.43 -8.85
CA LEU A 248 -7.84 12.70 -9.58
C LEU A 248 -9.22 13.35 -9.51
N GLY A 249 -10.29 12.57 -9.63
CA GLY A 249 -11.64 13.09 -9.43
C GLY A 249 -11.81 13.70 -8.04
N ALA A 250 -11.33 13.03 -6.98
CA ALA A 250 -11.47 13.55 -5.63
C ALA A 250 -10.66 14.84 -5.43
N PHE A 251 -9.40 14.88 -5.89
CA PHE A 251 -8.56 16.08 -5.78
C PHE A 251 -9.07 17.24 -6.64
N ILE A 252 -9.65 16.98 -7.81
CA ILE A 252 -10.34 18.01 -8.60
C ILE A 252 -11.49 18.59 -7.77
N VAL A 253 -12.34 17.73 -7.20
CA VAL A 253 -13.46 18.17 -6.38
C VAL A 253 -13.00 19.00 -5.18
N ILE A 254 -12.01 18.50 -4.43
CA ILE A 254 -11.44 19.20 -3.28
C ILE A 254 -10.86 20.54 -3.72
N GLY A 255 -10.06 20.57 -4.79
CA GLY A 255 -9.39 21.78 -5.28
C GLY A 255 -10.34 22.87 -5.76
N PHE A 256 -11.51 22.50 -6.31
CA PHE A 256 -12.54 23.48 -6.65
C PHE A 256 -13.35 23.96 -5.42
N LEU A 257 -13.57 23.10 -4.42
CA LEU A 257 -14.51 23.41 -3.34
C LEU A 257 -13.87 23.88 -2.03
N ILE A 258 -12.60 23.56 -1.77
CA ILE A 258 -11.93 23.89 -0.52
C ILE A 258 -10.62 24.62 -0.85
N PRO A 259 -10.41 25.85 -0.35
CA PRO A 259 -9.15 26.54 -0.57
C PRO A 259 -8.01 25.80 0.14
N TYR A 260 -6.82 25.76 -0.47
CA TYR A 260 -5.66 25.09 0.13
C TYR A 260 -5.23 25.72 1.47
N THR A 261 -5.61 26.96 1.70
CA THR A 261 -5.38 27.74 2.92
C THR A 261 -6.39 27.46 4.05
N ASP A 262 -7.37 26.56 3.83
CA ASP A 262 -8.34 26.20 4.86
C ASP A 262 -7.63 25.59 6.09
N PRO A 263 -7.82 26.15 7.30
CA PRO A 263 -7.15 25.65 8.51
C PRO A 263 -7.49 24.20 8.83
N ASN A 264 -8.65 23.69 8.38
CA ASN A 264 -9.02 22.30 8.56
C ASN A 264 -8.21 21.34 7.67
N LEU A 265 -7.55 21.83 6.61
CA LEU A 265 -6.59 21.07 5.81
C LEU A 265 -5.14 21.16 6.33
N LEU A 266 -4.84 22.14 7.17
CA LEU A 266 -3.50 22.42 7.70
C LEU A 266 -3.17 21.60 8.95
N ASN A 267 -4.18 21.22 9.74
CA ASN A 267 -4.01 20.45 10.98
C ASN A 267 -3.88 18.95 10.73
N THR A 268 -2.67 18.52 10.35
CA THR A 268 -2.33 17.12 10.00
C THR A 268 -1.45 16.41 11.02
N GLU A 269 -1.12 17.06 12.14
CA GLU A 269 -0.36 16.44 13.22
C GLU A 269 -1.19 15.36 13.94
N ILE A 270 -0.54 14.23 14.22
CA ILE A 270 -1.10 12.94 14.69
C ILE A 270 -1.93 13.08 15.99
N GLU A 271 -1.76 14.17 16.74
CA GLU A 271 -2.47 14.41 17.99
C GLU A 271 -3.87 15.02 17.84
N ASN A 272 -4.18 15.63 16.69
CA ASN A 272 -5.49 16.22 16.42
C ASN A 272 -6.27 15.36 15.41
N ILE A 273 -7.58 15.18 15.67
CA ILE A 273 -8.50 14.49 14.76
C ILE A 273 -8.58 15.33 13.47
N SER A 274 -7.72 15.03 12.50
CA SER A 274 -7.70 15.72 11.22
C SER A 274 -9.05 15.55 10.53
N ILE A 275 -9.61 16.66 10.06
CA ILE A 275 -10.90 16.63 9.38
C ILE A 275 -10.64 16.24 7.93
N SER A 276 -11.11 15.05 7.55
CA SER A 276 -11.05 14.60 6.16
C SER A 276 -11.65 15.65 5.21
N PRO A 277 -11.00 15.97 4.07
CA PRO A 277 -11.58 16.85 3.06
C PRO A 277 -12.96 16.39 2.57
N PHE A 278 -13.20 15.07 2.62
CA PHE A 278 -14.50 14.48 2.29
C PHE A 278 -15.58 14.95 3.27
N THR A 279 -15.25 15.03 4.56
CA THR A 279 -16.14 15.58 5.59
C THR A 279 -16.49 17.03 5.27
N LEU A 280 -15.50 17.86 4.91
CA LEU A 280 -15.71 19.28 4.62
C LEU A 280 -16.63 19.50 3.41
N VAL A 281 -16.44 18.75 2.33
CA VAL A 281 -17.33 18.85 1.16
C VAL A 281 -18.76 18.40 1.50
N PHE A 282 -18.94 17.32 2.26
CA PHE A 282 -20.28 16.88 2.65
C PHE A 282 -20.96 17.85 3.64
N GLN A 283 -20.20 18.49 4.53
CA GLN A 283 -20.70 19.58 5.36
C GLN A 283 -21.12 20.78 4.51
N ARG A 284 -20.33 21.12 3.48
CA ARG A 284 -20.68 22.17 2.51
C ARG A 284 -21.97 21.85 1.72
N PHE A 285 -22.26 20.57 1.49
CA PHE A 285 -23.53 20.12 0.92
C PHE A 285 -24.73 20.26 1.89
N GLY A 286 -24.49 20.50 3.18
CA GLY A 286 -25.52 20.57 4.22
C GLY A 286 -25.82 19.23 4.89
N PHE A 287 -24.94 18.22 4.73
CA PHE A 287 -25.14 16.92 5.33
C PHE A 287 -24.73 16.93 6.81
N ALA A 288 -25.71 17.04 7.72
CA ALA A 288 -25.47 17.19 9.16
C ALA A 288 -24.66 16.03 9.78
N ALA A 289 -24.80 14.81 9.27
CA ALA A 289 -24.10 13.62 9.77
C ALA A 289 -22.74 13.36 9.06
N ALA A 290 -22.24 14.31 8.26
CA ALA A 290 -21.04 14.16 7.44
C ALA A 290 -19.82 13.68 8.25
N ALA A 291 -19.52 14.34 9.38
CA ALA A 291 -18.36 14.01 10.19
C ALA A 291 -18.44 12.59 10.77
N SER A 292 -19.57 12.21 11.34
CA SER A 292 -19.76 10.87 11.90
C SER A 292 -19.71 9.80 10.81
N ILE A 293 -20.33 10.00 9.65
CA ILE A 293 -20.31 9.00 8.57
C ILE A 293 -18.91 8.87 7.98
N MET A 294 -18.21 9.99 7.76
CA MET A 294 -16.85 9.93 7.23
C MET A 294 -15.88 9.29 8.21
N ASN A 295 -15.96 9.59 9.51
CA ASN A 295 -15.15 8.88 10.51
C ASN A 295 -15.43 7.38 10.51
N ALA A 296 -16.69 6.96 10.33
CA ALA A 296 -17.02 5.55 10.21
C ALA A 296 -16.41 4.92 8.94
N VAL A 297 -16.45 5.62 7.80
CA VAL A 297 -15.81 5.17 6.55
C VAL A 297 -14.29 5.07 6.72
N ILE A 298 -13.65 6.06 7.33
CA ILE A 298 -12.20 6.05 7.58
C ILE A 298 -11.84 4.89 8.50
N LEU A 299 -12.64 4.62 9.55
CA LEU A 299 -12.44 3.46 10.41
C LEU A 299 -12.51 2.14 9.61
N THR A 300 -13.45 2.00 8.68
CA THR A 300 -13.48 0.81 7.80
C THR A 300 -12.26 0.72 6.89
N ALA A 301 -11.71 1.86 6.45
CA ALA A 301 -10.50 1.89 5.63
C ALA A 301 -9.26 1.44 6.40
N VAL A 302 -9.10 1.93 7.63
CA VAL A 302 -8.06 1.54 8.59
C VAL A 302 -8.11 0.05 8.89
N LEU A 303 -9.30 -0.46 9.26
CA LEU A 303 -9.47 -1.89 9.57
C LEU A 303 -9.22 -2.79 8.35
N SER A 304 -9.60 -2.33 7.16
CA SER A 304 -9.32 -3.02 5.90
C SER A 304 -7.82 -3.11 5.60
N ALA A 305 -7.06 -2.03 5.80
CA ALA A 305 -5.61 -2.03 5.66
C ALA A 305 -4.94 -2.98 6.66
N GLY A 306 -5.36 -2.94 7.93
CA GLY A 306 -4.84 -3.85 8.96
C GLY A 306 -5.18 -5.33 8.68
N ASN A 307 -6.39 -5.60 8.21
CA ASN A 307 -6.82 -6.94 7.79
C ASN A 307 -5.95 -7.48 6.64
N SER A 308 -5.68 -6.63 5.66
CA SER A 308 -4.85 -6.96 4.49
C SER A 308 -3.39 -7.17 4.88
N GLY A 309 -2.86 -6.35 5.79
CA GLY A 309 -1.53 -6.53 6.36
C GLY A 309 -1.33 -7.88 7.05
N LEU A 310 -2.28 -8.29 7.90
CA LEU A 310 -2.23 -9.63 8.53
C LEU A 310 -2.30 -10.74 7.49
N TYR A 311 -3.20 -10.64 6.51
CA TYR A 311 -3.32 -11.63 5.43
C TYR A 311 -1.98 -11.77 4.71
N VAL A 312 -1.45 -10.67 4.20
CA VAL A 312 -0.23 -10.61 3.39
C VAL A 312 1.02 -11.06 4.16
N SER A 313 1.25 -10.52 5.36
CA SER A 313 2.42 -10.89 6.18
C SER A 313 2.45 -12.38 6.50
N THR A 314 1.28 -12.95 6.81
CA THR A 314 1.16 -14.38 7.09
C THR A 314 1.56 -15.24 5.89
N ARG A 315 1.17 -14.84 4.66
CA ARG A 315 1.51 -15.57 3.42
C ARG A 315 2.96 -15.37 3.03
N MET A 316 3.51 -14.18 3.26
CA MET A 316 4.92 -13.90 3.02
C MET A 316 5.83 -14.76 3.91
N LEU A 317 5.55 -14.85 5.21
CA LEU A 317 6.29 -15.75 6.12
C LEU A 317 6.17 -17.22 5.70
N TYR A 318 4.97 -17.66 5.31
CA TYR A 318 4.75 -19.02 4.82
C TYR A 318 5.59 -19.31 3.56
N ALA A 319 5.56 -18.42 2.57
CA ALA A 319 6.33 -18.57 1.34
C ALA A 319 7.86 -18.56 1.58
N MET A 320 8.34 -17.66 2.45
CA MET A 320 9.75 -17.68 2.86
C MET A 320 10.12 -18.98 3.57
N ALA A 321 9.21 -19.60 4.32
CA ALA A 321 9.47 -20.90 4.94
C ALA A 321 9.50 -22.04 3.92
N GLU A 322 8.72 -21.96 2.83
CA GLU A 322 8.77 -22.91 1.71
C GLU A 322 10.12 -22.85 1.00
N THR A 323 10.69 -21.66 0.85
CA THR A 323 12.00 -21.46 0.20
C THR A 323 13.20 -21.62 1.15
N GLY A 324 12.96 -22.00 2.42
CA GLY A 324 14.00 -22.18 3.44
C GLY A 324 14.61 -20.88 3.98
N GLN A 325 13.98 -19.74 3.70
CA GLN A 325 14.38 -18.39 4.13
C GLN A 325 13.75 -17.97 5.47
N ALA A 326 12.75 -18.71 5.94
CA ALA A 326 12.17 -18.57 7.28
C ALA A 326 12.06 -19.93 7.99
N PRO A 327 11.94 -19.96 9.33
CA PRO A 327 11.79 -21.19 10.10
C PRO A 327 10.65 -22.10 9.60
N LYS A 328 10.92 -23.41 9.51
CA LYS A 328 9.95 -24.42 9.06
C LYS A 328 8.66 -24.47 9.87
N CYS A 329 8.64 -23.94 11.09
CA CYS A 329 7.42 -23.86 11.90
C CYS A 329 6.32 -23.04 11.22
N PHE A 330 6.67 -22.08 10.35
CA PHE A 330 5.69 -21.26 9.62
C PHE A 330 4.98 -21.98 8.48
N LEU A 331 5.43 -23.18 8.08
CA LEU A 331 4.74 -24.05 7.12
C LEU A 331 3.47 -24.70 7.69
N THR A 332 3.22 -24.58 9.00
CA THR A 332 2.10 -25.25 9.65
C THR A 332 0.77 -24.59 9.26
N LEU A 333 -0.03 -25.31 8.46
CA LEU A 333 -1.38 -24.91 8.06
C LEU A 333 -2.44 -25.49 9.02
N ASN A 334 -3.47 -24.70 9.35
CA ASN A 334 -4.66 -25.25 10.01
C ASN A 334 -5.56 -26.03 9.01
N LYS A 335 -6.62 -26.68 9.52
CA LYS A 335 -7.61 -27.43 8.70
C LYS A 335 -8.28 -26.61 7.60
N ARG A 336 -8.14 -25.28 7.64
CA ARG A 336 -8.77 -24.32 6.74
C ARG A 336 -7.77 -23.68 5.76
N GLY A 337 -6.50 -24.10 5.80
CA GLY A 337 -5.44 -23.65 4.88
C GLY A 337 -4.77 -22.32 5.28
N VAL A 338 -4.83 -21.94 6.56
CA VAL A 338 -4.20 -20.70 7.07
C VAL A 338 -2.88 -21.02 7.79
N PRO A 339 -1.76 -20.34 7.45
CA PRO A 339 -0.47 -20.47 8.14
C PRO A 339 -0.56 -19.93 9.57
N THR A 340 -0.81 -20.81 10.53
CA THR A 340 -1.25 -20.39 11.87
C THR A 340 -0.10 -19.81 12.70
N ASN A 341 1.08 -20.45 12.65
CA ASN A 341 2.25 -19.95 13.38
C ASN A 341 2.73 -18.60 12.84
N ALA A 342 2.65 -18.39 11.52
CA ALA A 342 2.99 -17.11 10.89
C ALA A 342 1.99 -16.01 11.26
N LEU A 343 0.69 -16.34 11.36
CA LEU A 343 -0.34 -15.41 11.83
C LEU A 343 -0.08 -14.99 13.28
N PHE A 344 0.18 -15.93 14.19
CA PHE A 344 0.52 -15.62 15.58
C PHE A 344 1.78 -14.76 15.70
N ALA A 345 2.84 -15.11 14.97
CA ALA A 345 4.08 -14.31 14.98
C ALA A 345 3.83 -12.87 14.52
N THR A 346 3.04 -12.69 13.45
CA THR A 346 2.69 -11.37 12.92
C THR A 346 1.84 -10.57 13.91
N VAL A 347 0.84 -11.21 14.55
CA VAL A 347 0.00 -10.55 15.56
C VAL A 347 0.78 -10.17 16.81
N ILE A 348 1.65 -11.04 17.31
CA ILE A 348 2.50 -10.74 18.47
C ILE A 348 3.44 -9.58 18.15
N PHE A 349 4.04 -9.58 16.95
CA PHE A 349 4.92 -8.50 16.52
C PHE A 349 4.16 -7.17 16.36
N GLY A 350 3.01 -7.18 15.68
CA GLY A 350 2.16 -6.00 15.53
C GLY A 350 1.66 -5.48 16.88
N PHE A 351 1.33 -6.35 17.83
CA PHE A 351 0.98 -5.96 19.19
C PHE A 351 2.17 -5.34 19.94
N ALA A 352 3.36 -5.94 19.85
CA ALA A 352 4.57 -5.40 20.47
C ALA A 352 4.93 -4.02 19.88
N ALA A 353 4.81 -3.85 18.57
CA ALA A 353 4.98 -2.56 17.89
C ALA A 353 3.91 -1.55 18.28
N PHE A 354 2.67 -1.98 18.52
CA PHE A 354 1.63 -1.11 19.08
C PHE A 354 2.00 -0.65 20.50
N LEU A 355 2.54 -1.53 21.35
CA LEU A 355 2.94 -1.15 22.71
C LEU A 355 4.03 -0.07 22.72
N THR A 356 4.90 0.00 21.72
CA THR A 356 5.90 1.09 21.63
C THR A 356 5.26 2.45 21.36
N SER A 357 4.04 2.50 20.82
CA SER A 357 3.28 3.76 20.68
C SER A 357 2.80 4.33 22.02
N LEU A 358 2.68 3.48 23.05
CA LEU A 358 2.25 3.87 24.38
C LEU A 358 3.41 4.35 25.26
N ILE A 359 4.66 4.25 24.78
CA ILE A 359 5.89 4.50 25.53
C ILE A 359 6.62 5.71 24.93
N GLY A 360 7.10 6.62 25.78
CA GLY A 360 8.02 7.70 25.38
C GLY A 360 7.47 8.63 24.29
N GLU A 361 6.22 9.09 24.45
CA GLU A 361 5.51 9.98 23.51
C GLU A 361 5.40 9.39 22.08
N GLY A 362 5.51 8.07 21.94
CA GLY A 362 5.40 7.40 20.64
C GLY A 362 6.61 7.61 19.71
N THR A 363 7.73 8.14 20.21
CA THR A 363 8.94 8.38 19.39
C THR A 363 9.45 7.08 18.74
N ALA A 364 9.56 6.00 19.51
CA ALA A 364 10.00 4.70 18.98
C ALA A 364 9.04 4.17 17.90
N TYR A 365 7.74 4.40 18.07
CA TYR A 365 6.73 4.05 17.10
C TYR A 365 6.85 4.89 15.80
N ASN A 366 7.14 6.19 15.90
CA ASN A 366 7.39 7.03 14.72
C ASN A 366 8.58 6.53 13.89
N TRP A 367 9.64 6.05 14.53
CA TRP A 367 10.76 5.40 13.84
C TRP A 367 10.32 4.13 13.11
N LEU A 368 9.52 3.27 13.76
CA LEU A 368 9.00 2.05 13.14
C LEU A 368 8.13 2.36 11.91
N VAL A 369 7.22 3.33 12.02
CA VAL A 369 6.33 3.74 10.92
C VAL A 369 7.12 4.31 9.74
N ASN A 370 8.15 5.12 9.98
CA ASN A 370 8.99 5.66 8.90
C ASN A 370 9.79 4.56 8.18
N ILE A 371 10.36 3.60 8.94
CA ILE A 371 11.02 2.42 8.36
C ILE A 371 10.02 1.64 7.49
N SER A 372 8.80 1.45 7.98
CA SER A 372 7.70 0.80 7.27
C SER A 372 7.37 1.51 5.95
N GLY A 373 7.17 2.83 5.98
CA GLY A 373 6.87 3.64 4.80
C GLY A 373 7.93 3.50 3.71
N MET A 374 9.22 3.52 4.10
CA MET A 374 10.36 3.30 3.20
C MET A 374 10.39 1.87 2.62
N ALA A 375 10.05 0.87 3.43
CA ALA A 375 10.05 -0.53 3.03
C ALA A 375 9.13 -0.81 1.83
N GLY A 376 7.99 -0.12 1.72
CA GLY A 376 7.10 -0.23 0.56
C GLY A 376 7.76 0.13 -0.78
N PHE A 377 8.49 1.25 -0.83
CA PHE A 377 9.21 1.67 -2.03
C PHE A 377 10.38 0.74 -2.36
N ILE A 378 11.09 0.23 -1.35
CA ILE A 378 12.12 -0.79 -1.54
C ILE A 378 11.52 -2.05 -2.18
N THR A 379 10.33 -2.47 -1.75
CA THR A 379 9.61 -3.58 -2.36
C THR A 379 9.27 -3.30 -3.83
N TRP A 380 8.78 -2.10 -4.16
CA TRP A 380 8.48 -1.71 -5.54
C TRP A 380 9.73 -1.66 -6.44
N ILE A 381 10.86 -1.19 -5.91
CA ILE A 381 12.16 -1.30 -6.57
C ILE A 381 12.48 -2.77 -6.88
N GLY A 382 12.28 -3.66 -5.90
CA GLY A 382 12.42 -5.10 -6.07
C GLY A 382 11.54 -5.66 -7.20
N ILE A 383 10.27 -5.28 -7.26
CA ILE A 383 9.33 -5.69 -8.32
C ILE A 383 9.83 -5.26 -9.70
N ALA A 384 10.25 -4.00 -9.85
CA ALA A 384 10.76 -3.46 -11.11
C ALA A 384 12.02 -4.22 -11.59
N ILE A 385 12.96 -4.50 -10.67
CA ILE A 385 14.17 -5.30 -10.95
C ILE A 385 13.80 -6.72 -11.39
N CYS A 386 12.88 -7.36 -10.67
CA CYS A 386 12.43 -8.72 -10.98
C CYS A 386 11.80 -8.80 -12.37
N HIS A 387 10.90 -7.87 -12.72
CA HIS A 387 10.24 -7.86 -14.03
C HIS A 387 11.21 -7.58 -15.17
N TYR A 388 12.10 -6.61 -14.99
CA TYR A 388 13.16 -6.32 -15.96
C TYR A 388 14.00 -7.56 -16.26
N ARG A 389 14.36 -8.30 -15.21
CA ARG A 389 15.19 -9.49 -15.33
C ARG A 389 14.45 -10.69 -15.89
N PHE A 390 13.20 -10.90 -15.47
CA PHE A 390 12.30 -11.94 -15.97
C PHE A 390 12.16 -11.87 -17.49
N ARG A 391 11.81 -10.71 -18.06
CA ARG A 391 11.64 -10.53 -19.51
C ARG A 391 12.96 -10.71 -20.28
N ARG A 392 14.09 -10.26 -19.72
CA ARG A 392 15.41 -10.48 -20.32
C ARG A 392 15.81 -11.95 -20.31
N ALA A 393 15.54 -12.68 -19.24
CA ALA A 393 15.77 -14.13 -19.15
C ALA A 393 14.90 -14.89 -20.16
N PHE A 394 13.61 -14.54 -20.27
CA PHE A 394 12.67 -15.12 -21.24
C PHE A 394 13.23 -15.07 -22.67
N LYS A 395 13.70 -13.89 -23.08
CA LYS A 395 14.32 -13.69 -24.39
C LYS A 395 15.67 -14.40 -24.51
N ALA A 396 16.52 -14.36 -23.48
CA ALA A 396 17.84 -14.99 -23.49
C ALA A 396 17.79 -16.53 -23.59
N GLN A 397 16.70 -17.14 -23.12
CA GLN A 397 16.42 -18.57 -23.20
C GLN A 397 15.59 -18.96 -24.43
N GLY A 398 15.34 -18.02 -25.35
CA GLY A 398 14.61 -18.29 -26.61
C GLY A 398 13.12 -18.60 -26.43
N LYS A 399 12.52 -18.28 -25.27
CA LYS A 399 11.08 -18.49 -25.05
C LYS A 399 10.27 -17.40 -25.75
N ASP A 400 9.20 -17.79 -26.44
CA ASP A 400 8.28 -16.85 -27.07
C ASP A 400 7.43 -16.14 -26.01
N LEU A 401 7.28 -14.83 -26.13
CA LEU A 401 6.43 -14.05 -25.24
C LEU A 401 4.94 -14.42 -25.42
N SER A 402 4.54 -15.04 -26.53
CA SER A 402 3.16 -15.51 -26.78
C SER A 402 2.63 -16.46 -25.71
N VAL A 403 3.49 -17.18 -24.98
CA VAL A 403 3.06 -18.08 -23.88
C VAL A 403 2.70 -17.36 -22.58
N LEU A 404 2.93 -16.05 -22.49
CA LEU A 404 2.61 -15.26 -21.30
C LEU A 404 1.10 -14.95 -21.27
N PRO A 405 0.37 -15.32 -20.19
CA PRO A 405 -1.07 -15.05 -20.08
C PRO A 405 -1.40 -13.56 -20.13
N TYR A 406 -0.49 -12.73 -19.63
CA TYR A 406 -0.55 -11.29 -19.71
C TYR A 406 0.82 -10.73 -20.06
N LYS A 407 0.84 -9.66 -20.86
CA LYS A 407 2.05 -8.99 -21.33
C LYS A 407 2.00 -7.54 -20.87
N ALA A 408 2.97 -7.13 -20.06
CA ALA A 408 3.11 -5.71 -19.75
C ALA A 408 3.45 -4.94 -21.04
N SER A 409 2.74 -3.84 -21.27
CA SER A 409 3.03 -2.95 -22.39
C SER A 409 4.31 -2.14 -22.11
N LEU A 410 4.93 -1.62 -23.17
CA LEU A 410 6.08 -0.71 -23.09
C LEU A 410 7.34 -1.28 -22.39
N PHE A 411 7.56 -2.60 -22.44
CA PHE A 411 8.85 -3.17 -22.02
C PHE A 411 9.96 -2.79 -23.01
N PRO A 412 11.16 -2.34 -22.57
CA PRO A 412 11.65 -2.24 -21.18
C PRO A 412 11.41 -0.87 -20.52
N PHE A 413 10.83 0.10 -21.22
CA PHE A 413 10.61 1.46 -20.72
C PHE A 413 9.81 1.50 -19.41
N GLY A 414 8.70 0.76 -19.33
CA GLY A 414 7.82 0.73 -18.15
C GLY A 414 8.54 0.43 -16.83
N PRO A 415 9.18 -0.75 -16.67
CA PRO A 415 9.90 -1.08 -15.43
C PRO A 415 11.10 -0.15 -15.15
N ILE A 416 11.77 0.38 -16.18
CA ILE A 416 12.89 1.32 -15.99
C ILE A 416 12.38 2.66 -15.46
N LEU A 417 11.29 3.19 -16.03
CA LEU A 417 10.67 4.42 -15.55
C LEU A 417 10.19 4.27 -14.12
N ALA A 418 9.49 3.17 -13.81
CA ALA A 418 9.02 2.88 -12.47
C ALA A 418 10.17 2.81 -11.45
N LEU A 419 11.28 2.15 -11.81
CA LEU A 419 12.47 2.04 -10.98
C LEU A 419 13.08 3.43 -10.70
N ILE A 420 13.28 4.25 -11.73
CA ILE A 420 13.85 5.59 -11.60
C ILE A 420 12.96 6.47 -10.72
N LEU A 421 11.64 6.43 -10.93
CA LEU A 421 10.69 7.20 -10.12
C LEU A 421 10.70 6.73 -8.67
N CYS A 422 10.72 5.42 -8.39
CA CYS A 422 10.85 4.92 -7.01
C CYS A 422 12.13 5.42 -6.33
N ILE A 423 13.26 5.45 -7.04
CA ILE A 423 14.53 5.98 -6.52
C ILE A 423 14.43 7.47 -6.24
N ILE A 424 13.83 8.26 -7.14
CA ILE A 424 13.62 9.70 -6.95
C ILE A 424 12.73 9.96 -5.73
N VAL A 425 11.61 9.26 -5.60
CA VAL A 425 10.69 9.42 -4.46
C VAL A 425 11.36 9.03 -3.16
N THR A 426 12.05 7.89 -3.16
CA THR A 426 12.84 7.42 -2.01
C THR A 426 13.87 8.48 -1.61
N ALA A 427 14.64 9.00 -2.56
CA ALA A 427 15.65 10.03 -2.31
C ALA A 427 15.02 11.37 -1.86
N GLY A 428 13.79 11.67 -2.26
CA GLY A 428 13.08 12.92 -1.93
C GLY A 428 12.31 12.91 -0.61
N GLN A 429 12.17 11.76 0.07
CA GLN A 429 11.28 11.58 1.23
C GLN A 429 11.43 12.63 2.34
N ASN A 430 12.65 13.06 2.66
CA ASN A 430 12.90 14.12 3.63
C ASN A 430 13.87 15.17 3.10
N TYR A 431 13.57 15.71 1.91
CA TYR A 431 14.40 16.75 1.30
C TYR A 431 14.52 17.99 2.21
N SER A 432 13.48 18.33 2.98
CA SER A 432 13.46 19.48 3.88
C SER A 432 14.54 19.42 4.95
N ALA A 433 14.92 18.22 5.40
CA ALA A 433 16.04 18.04 6.33
C ALA A 433 17.39 18.51 5.76
N PHE A 434 17.52 18.60 4.43
CA PHE A 434 18.75 19.05 3.76
C PHE A 434 18.70 20.48 3.24
N THR A 435 17.51 21.09 3.13
CA THR A 435 17.32 22.44 2.56
C THR A 435 17.09 23.52 3.61
N GLY A 436 17.06 23.17 4.89
CA GLY A 436 16.95 24.13 5.99
C GLY A 436 18.22 24.95 6.22
N SER A 437 18.17 25.89 7.18
CA SER A 437 19.33 26.70 7.60
C SER A 437 20.48 25.86 8.19
N SER A 438 20.16 24.67 8.69
CA SER A 438 21.10 23.63 9.10
C SER A 438 20.53 22.27 8.70
N ILE A 439 21.41 21.28 8.52
CA ILE A 439 21.00 19.92 8.17
C ILE A 439 20.38 19.25 9.41
N ASP A 440 19.12 18.84 9.32
CA ASP A 440 18.45 18.04 10.34
C ASP A 440 18.86 16.56 10.21
N TRP A 441 20.01 16.23 10.79
CA TRP A 441 20.54 14.87 10.79
C TRP A 441 19.62 13.87 11.50
N TYR A 442 18.83 14.31 12.48
CA TYR A 442 17.89 13.44 13.18
C TYR A 442 16.73 13.07 12.26
N GLY A 443 16.04 14.06 11.69
CA GLY A 443 14.95 13.83 10.74
C GLY A 443 15.39 13.04 9.51
N ALA A 444 16.57 13.35 8.96
CA ALA A 444 17.16 12.56 7.87
C ALA A 444 17.40 11.11 8.30
N SER A 445 17.98 10.88 9.48
CA SER A 445 18.19 9.51 9.97
C SER A 445 16.88 8.75 10.13
N VAL A 446 15.85 9.37 10.72
CA VAL A 446 14.52 8.76 10.91
C VAL A 446 13.87 8.40 9.57
N ALA A 447 13.99 9.27 8.57
CA ALA A 447 13.38 9.05 7.26
C ALA A 447 14.08 7.96 6.44
N TYR A 448 15.43 7.94 6.46
CA TYR A 448 16.21 7.07 5.58
C TYR A 448 16.71 5.77 6.22
N ILE A 449 16.51 5.54 7.53
CA ILE A 449 17.01 4.36 8.25
C ILE A 449 16.56 3.01 7.64
N GLY A 450 15.43 2.96 6.92
CA GLY A 450 14.98 1.75 6.23
C GLY A 450 15.97 1.26 5.16
N ILE A 451 16.68 2.16 4.48
CA ILE A 451 17.65 1.82 3.44
C ILE A 451 18.88 1.08 4.00
N PRO A 452 19.63 1.61 4.98
CA PRO A 452 20.77 0.90 5.55
C PRO A 452 20.35 -0.38 6.26
N VAL A 453 19.16 -0.43 6.88
CA VAL A 453 18.62 -1.67 7.48
C VAL A 453 18.42 -2.74 6.39
N PHE A 454 17.75 -2.39 5.28
CA PHE A 454 17.56 -3.31 4.16
C PHE A 454 18.90 -3.78 3.57
N LEU A 455 19.83 -2.85 3.32
CA LEU A 455 21.15 -3.18 2.79
C LEU A 455 21.95 -4.06 3.76
N ALA A 456 21.87 -3.82 5.07
CA ALA A 456 22.52 -4.65 6.07
C ALA A 456 21.98 -6.08 6.03
N VAL A 457 20.66 -6.27 5.98
CA VAL A 457 20.02 -7.59 5.86
C VAL A 457 20.43 -8.29 4.56
N PHE A 458 20.41 -7.57 3.43
CA PHE A 458 20.81 -8.08 2.12
C PHE A 458 22.29 -8.50 2.09
N ILE A 459 23.20 -7.62 2.54
CA ILE A 459 24.64 -7.85 2.53
C ILE A 459 24.99 -8.97 3.51
N TRP A 460 24.41 -8.99 4.71
CA TRP A 460 24.64 -10.05 5.70
C TRP A 460 24.27 -11.43 5.13
N HIS A 461 23.08 -11.57 4.55
CA HIS A 461 22.65 -12.84 3.96
C HIS A 461 23.54 -13.24 2.79
N LYS A 462 23.91 -12.27 1.94
CA LYS A 462 24.78 -12.48 0.78
C LYS A 462 26.18 -12.94 1.16
N LEU A 463 26.77 -12.34 2.19
CA LEU A 463 28.09 -12.74 2.70
C LEU A 463 28.04 -14.11 3.37
N LYS A 464 26.99 -14.40 4.14
CA LYS A 464 26.84 -15.67 4.84
C LYS A 464 26.59 -16.86 3.91
N HIS A 465 25.78 -16.66 2.87
CA HIS A 465 25.35 -17.72 1.96
C HIS A 465 26.04 -17.67 0.58
N HIS A 466 26.98 -16.74 0.39
CA HIS A 466 27.75 -16.54 -0.85
C HIS A 466 26.89 -16.53 -2.13
N THR A 467 25.71 -15.90 -2.05
CA THR A 467 24.77 -15.90 -3.18
C THR A 467 25.27 -15.01 -4.32
N GLN A 468 24.95 -15.41 -5.54
CA GLN A 468 25.35 -14.68 -6.75
C GLN A 468 24.14 -14.35 -7.62
N LEU A 469 24.30 -13.29 -8.40
CA LEU A 469 23.34 -12.88 -9.41
C LEU A 469 23.19 -14.00 -10.46
N ILE A 470 22.00 -14.60 -10.57
CA ILE A 470 21.76 -15.82 -11.36
C ILE A 470 21.89 -15.52 -12.87
N PRO A 471 22.81 -16.07 -13.66
CA PRO A 471 22.94 -15.75 -15.09
C PRO A 471 21.61 -15.86 -15.86
N LEU A 472 21.35 -14.97 -16.84
CA LEU A 472 20.04 -14.91 -17.53
C LEU A 472 19.61 -16.24 -18.18
N LYS A 473 20.57 -17.06 -18.60
CA LYS A 473 20.31 -18.39 -19.19
C LYS A 473 19.99 -19.47 -18.14
N GLU A 474 20.34 -19.23 -16.88
CA GLU A 474 20.14 -20.13 -15.73
C GLU A 474 18.94 -19.72 -14.87
N VAL A 475 18.34 -18.56 -15.15
CA VAL A 475 17.13 -18.11 -14.46
C VAL A 475 16.02 -19.16 -14.63
N ASP A 476 15.48 -19.61 -13.51
CA ASP A 476 14.43 -20.62 -13.50
C ASP A 476 13.07 -20.00 -13.89
N LEU A 477 12.65 -20.30 -15.11
CA LEU A 477 11.38 -19.85 -15.71
C LEU A 477 10.33 -20.97 -15.73
N SER A 478 10.44 -21.98 -14.86
CA SER A 478 9.43 -23.05 -14.80
C SER A 478 8.17 -22.59 -14.05
N LYS A 479 7.01 -23.11 -14.46
CA LYS A 479 5.71 -22.80 -13.81
C LYS A 479 5.50 -23.57 -12.49
N HIS A 480 6.38 -24.50 -12.15
CA HIS A 480 6.33 -25.28 -10.92
C HIS A 480 7.28 -24.70 -9.86
N THR A 481 6.99 -24.95 -8.59
CA THR A 481 7.79 -24.52 -7.42
C THR A 481 8.56 -25.68 -6.79
N ASP A 482 8.81 -26.75 -7.56
CA ASP A 482 9.42 -28.00 -7.06
C ASP A 482 10.93 -27.87 -6.81
#